data_AF-A0A7G1I5L1-F1
#
_entry.id   AF-A0A7G1I5L1-F1
#
_cell.length_a   1.000
_cell.length_b   1.000
_cell.length_c   1.000
_cell.angle_alpha   90.00
_cell.angle_beta   90.00
_cell.angle_gamma   90.00
#
_symmetry.space_group_name_H-M   'P 1'
#
loop_
_entity.id
_entity.type
_entity.pdbx_description
1 polymer ?
#
loop_
_entity_poly.entity_id
_entity_poly.type
_entity_poly.pdbx_seq_one_letter_code
_entity_poly.pdbx_strand_id
1 'polypeptide(L)'
;MTAESALAETVRIEGTRILATLVRAVGSLQIAEDAVQEAALRALRDWPRNGVPDEPRAWLTVTARRVAIDLLRREGARAQRSVPAWSSRFPICRPTAWWPTTGCG
;
A
#
# COMPACT_ATOMS: atom_id res chain seq x y z
N MET A 1 -23.36 13.20 17.30
CA MET A 1 -22.42 12.18 16.80
C MET A 1 -21.18 12.91 16.30
N THR A 2 -20.00 12.63 16.87
CA THR A 2 -18.75 13.31 16.45
C THR A 2 -18.16 12.63 15.21
N ALA A 3 -17.31 13.34 14.47
CA ALA A 3 -16.65 12.79 13.28
C ALA A 3 -15.84 11.53 13.59
N GLU A 4 -15.16 11.50 14.74
CA GLU A 4 -14.37 10.36 15.21
C GLU A 4 -15.27 9.16 15.50
N SER A 5 -16.40 9.38 16.17
CA SER A 5 -17.35 8.31 16.48
C SER A 5 -17.98 7.71 15.22
N ALA A 6 -18.31 8.55 14.22
CA ALA A 6 -18.84 8.09 12.93
C ALA A 6 -17.80 7.28 12.13
N LEU A 7 -16.54 7.72 12.14
CA LEU A 7 -15.45 6.99 11.48
C LEU A 7 -15.20 5.65 12.17
N ALA A 8 -15.08 5.66 13.50
CA ALA A 8 -14.85 4.45 14.28
C ALA A 8 -15.98 3.43 14.04
N GLU A 9 -17.23 3.87 14.01
CA GLU A 9 -18.36 3.00 13.70
C GLU A 9 -18.28 2.41 12.30
N THR A 10 -18.03 3.26 11.30
CA THR A 10 -17.91 2.82 9.91
C THR A 10 -16.79 1.79 9.73
N VAL A 11 -15.62 2.04 10.35
CA VAL A 11 -14.48 1.12 10.27
C VAL A 11 -14.76 -0.20 11.00
N ARG A 12 -15.42 -0.16 12.16
CA ARG A 12 -15.80 -1.38 12.89
C ARG A 12 -16.76 -2.26 12.08
N ILE A 13 -17.73 -1.66 11.39
CA ILE A 13 -18.74 -2.41 10.63
C ILE A 13 -18.21 -2.85 9.25
N GLU A 14 -17.53 -1.95 8.53
CA GLU A 14 -17.24 -2.12 7.10
C GLU A 14 -15.75 -2.22 6.76
N GLY A 15 -14.85 -1.99 7.72
CA GLY A 15 -13.40 -1.91 7.49
C GLY A 15 -12.83 -3.14 6.77
N THR A 16 -13.17 -4.35 7.23
CA THR A 16 -12.70 -5.60 6.61
C THR A 16 -13.21 -5.77 5.18
N ARG A 17 -14.44 -5.33 4.88
CA ARG A 17 -15.02 -5.40 3.53
C ARG A 17 -14.35 -4.40 2.60
N ILE A 18 -14.08 -3.19 3.07
CA ILE A 18 -13.33 -2.17 2.32
C ILE A 18 -11.94 -2.69 2.01
N LEU A 19 -11.23 -3.23 3.02
CA LEU A 19 -9.89 -3.80 2.84
C LEU A 19 -9.90 -4.95 1.83
N ALA A 20 -10.76 -5.96 1.99
CA ALA A 20 -10.87 -7.09 1.07
C ALA A 20 -11.17 -6.65 -0.38
N THR A 21 -12.02 -5.63 -0.55
CA THR A 21 -12.33 -5.04 -1.86
C THR A 21 -11.08 -4.43 -2.49
N LEU A 22 -10.30 -3.68 -1.70
CA LEU A 22 -9.08 -3.04 -2.17
C LEU A 22 -7.98 -4.06 -2.49
N VAL A 23 -7.77 -5.06 -1.63
CA VAL A 23 -6.81 -6.16 -1.87
C VAL A 23 -7.12 -6.84 -3.20
N ARG A 24 -8.40 -7.14 -3.46
CA ARG A 24 -8.82 -7.74 -4.74
C ARG A 24 -8.60 -6.80 -5.93
N ALA A 25 -8.74 -5.49 -5.74
CA ALA A 25 -8.57 -4.51 -6.80
C ALA A 25 -7.09 -4.20 -7.13
N VAL A 26 -6.20 -4.22 -6.13
CA VAL A 26 -4.78 -3.81 -6.30
C VAL A 26 -3.79 -4.96 -6.24
N GLY A 27 -4.21 -6.14 -5.81
CA GLY A 27 -3.37 -7.34 -5.74
C GLY A 27 -2.30 -7.32 -4.65
N SER A 28 -2.36 -6.38 -3.70
CA SER A 28 -1.39 -6.22 -2.61
C SER A 28 -2.08 -5.86 -1.31
N LEU A 29 -1.88 -6.69 -0.27
CA LEU A 29 -2.39 -6.44 1.07
C LEU A 29 -1.79 -5.19 1.67
N GLN A 30 -0.46 -5.08 1.61
CA GLN A 30 0.29 -3.94 2.15
C GLN A 30 -0.23 -2.60 1.60
N ILE A 31 -0.36 -2.50 0.28
CA ILE A 31 -0.84 -1.27 -0.38
C ILE A 31 -2.29 -0.96 0.01
N ALA A 32 -3.13 -1.99 0.16
CA ALA A 32 -4.51 -1.81 0.55
C ALA A 32 -4.65 -1.33 2.01
N GLU A 33 -3.87 -1.89 2.93
CA GLU A 33 -3.85 -1.48 4.34
C GLU A 33 -3.40 -0.03 4.49
N ASP A 34 -2.25 0.32 3.88
CA ASP A 34 -1.72 1.68 3.89
C ASP A 34 -2.75 2.68 3.32
N ALA A 35 -3.46 2.28 2.26
CA ALA A 35 -4.48 3.11 1.65
C ALA A 35 -5.73 3.31 2.52
N VAL A 36 -6.19 2.28 3.22
CA VAL A 36 -7.32 2.39 4.17
C VAL A 36 -6.94 3.29 5.34
N GLN A 37 -5.74 3.13 5.89
CA GLN A 37 -5.26 3.95 6.99
C GLN A 37 -5.16 5.43 6.59
N GLU A 38 -4.57 5.73 5.43
CA GLU A 38 -4.50 7.11 4.93
C GLU A 38 -5.89 7.69 4.64
N ALA A 39 -6.85 6.90 4.14
CA ALA A 39 -8.22 7.36 3.96
C ALA A 39 -8.90 7.70 5.30
N ALA A 40 -8.68 6.88 6.33
CA ALA A 40 -9.17 7.16 7.69
C ALA A 40 -8.52 8.44 8.27
N LEU A 41 -7.21 8.64 8.07
CA LEU A 41 -6.53 9.87 8.48
C LEU A 41 -7.09 11.10 7.76
N ARG A 42 -7.46 11.00 6.48
CA ARG A 42 -8.13 12.09 5.76
C ARG A 42 -9.52 12.37 6.32
N ALA A 43 -10.30 11.35 6.62
CA ALA A 43 -11.60 11.51 7.30
C ALA A 43 -11.45 12.25 8.63
N LEU A 44 -10.47 11.86 9.47
CA LEU A 44 -10.20 12.54 10.74
C LEU A 44 -9.79 14.01 10.59
N ARG A 45 -9.14 14.38 9.48
CA ARG A 45 -8.78 15.78 9.19
C ARG A 45 -9.93 16.59 8.61
N ASP A 46 -10.77 15.98 7.78
CA ASP A 46 -11.74 16.70 6.95
C ASP A 46 -13.14 16.72 7.57
N TRP A 47 -13.61 15.60 8.13
CA TRP A 47 -14.97 15.50 8.66
C TRP A 47 -15.26 16.43 9.84
N PRO A 48 -14.34 16.72 10.78
CA PRO A 48 -14.60 17.69 11.83
C PRO A 48 -14.86 19.11 11.30
N ARG A 49 -14.32 19.46 10.14
CA ARG A 49 -14.43 20.80 9.54
C ARG A 49 -15.60 20.92 8.56
N ASN A 50 -15.84 19.86 7.79
CA ASN A 50 -16.79 19.87 6.66
C ASN A 50 -18.05 19.04 6.94
N GLY A 51 -18.12 18.36 8.09
CA GLY A 51 -19.17 17.39 8.40
C GLY A 51 -18.85 15.98 7.92
N VAL A 52 -19.55 15.01 8.51
CA VAL A 52 -19.51 13.61 8.07
C VAL A 52 -20.35 13.46 6.81
N PRO A 53 -19.84 12.85 5.72
CA PRO A 53 -20.63 12.58 4.52
C PRO A 53 -21.85 11.71 4.79
N ASP A 54 -22.90 11.86 3.98
CA ASP A 54 -24.12 11.03 4.08
C ASP A 54 -23.84 9.53 3.92
N GLU A 55 -22.84 9.18 3.11
CA GLU A 55 -22.37 7.81 2.90
C GLU A 55 -20.88 7.64 3.30
N PRO A 56 -20.56 7.51 4.60
CA PRO A 56 -19.17 7.41 5.08
C PRO A 56 -18.39 6.24 4.47
N ARG A 57 -19.05 5.08 4.33
CA ARG A 57 -18.49 3.86 3.72
C ARG A 57 -18.06 4.11 2.27
N ALA A 58 -18.93 4.70 1.46
CA ALA A 58 -18.67 4.95 0.05
C ALA A 58 -17.50 5.93 -0.08
N TRP A 59 -17.52 7.00 0.72
CA TRP A 59 -16.45 7.99 0.76
C TRP A 59 -15.09 7.35 1.11
N LEU A 60 -15.03 6.50 2.15
CA LEU A 60 -13.80 5.80 2.54
C LEU A 60 -13.29 4.87 1.44
N THR A 61 -14.19 4.10 0.82
CA THR A 61 -13.82 3.16 -0.25
C THR A 61 -13.21 3.89 -1.44
N VAL A 62 -13.85 4.97 -1.90
CA VAL A 62 -13.37 5.79 -3.02
C VAL A 62 -12.04 6.45 -2.69
N THR A 63 -11.92 7.03 -1.49
CA THR A 63 -10.70 7.71 -1.05
C THR A 63 -9.54 6.74 -0.94
N ALA A 64 -9.74 5.59 -0.28
CA ALA A 64 -8.73 4.55 -0.16
C ALA A 64 -8.33 4.00 -1.54
N ARG A 65 -9.27 3.79 -2.46
CA ARG A 65 -8.94 3.35 -3.83
C ARG A 65 -8.03 4.34 -4.55
N ARG A 66 -8.29 5.65 -4.44
CA ARG A 66 -7.42 6.69 -5.03
C ARG A 66 -6.02 6.64 -4.42
N VAL A 67 -5.93 6.56 -3.10
CA VAL A 67 -4.64 6.44 -2.40
C VAL A 67 -3.87 5.19 -2.85
N ALA A 68 -4.54 4.05 -2.94
CA ALA A 68 -3.92 2.79 -3.35
C ALA A 68 -3.33 2.87 -4.77
N ILE A 69 -4.05 3.50 -5.71
CA ILE A 69 -3.56 3.75 -7.07
C ILE A 69 -2.30 4.65 -7.02
N ASP A 70 -2.31 5.69 -6.20
CA ASP A 70 -1.15 6.59 -6.05
C ASP A 70 0.05 5.91 -5.40
N LEU A 71 -0.18 4.95 -4.49
CA LEU A 71 0.89 4.12 -3.92
C LEU A 71 1.46 3.17 -4.98
N LEU A 72 0.62 2.49 -5.77
CA LEU A 72 1.07 1.63 -6.87
C LEU A 72 1.93 2.38 -7.90
N ARG A 73 1.50 3.59 -8.28
CA ARG A 73 2.27 4.46 -9.20
C ARG A 73 3.65 4.77 -8.65
N ARG A 74 3.74 5.08 -7.35
CA ARG A 74 5.01 5.37 -6.67
C ARG A 74 5.91 4.13 -6.57
N GLU A 75 5.34 2.97 -6.31
CA GLU A 75 6.09 1.72 -6.20
C GLU A 75 6.65 1.25 -7.54
N GLY A 76 5.86 1.34 -8.62
CA GLY A 76 6.35 1.10 -9.98
C GLY A 76 7.53 2.02 -10.34
N ALA A 77 7.48 3.30 -9.93
CA ALA A 77 8.58 4.23 -10.12
C ALA A 77 9.81 3.93 -9.23
N ARG A 78 9.64 3.27 -8.08
CA ARG A 78 10.78 2.79 -7.27
C ARG A 78 11.42 1.54 -7.89
N ALA A 79 10.62 0.57 -8.31
CA ALA A 79 11.09 -0.65 -8.95
C ALA A 79 11.93 -0.38 -10.22
N GLN A 80 11.56 0.63 -11.01
CA GLN A 80 12.33 1.05 -12.19
C GLN A 80 13.68 1.69 -11.84
N ARG A 81 13.84 2.23 -10.63
CA ARG A 81 15.07 2.90 -10.17
C ARG A 81 15.91 2.03 -9.24
N SER A 82 15.37 0.90 -8.77
CA SER A 82 16.08 0.04 -7.82
C SER A 82 17.01 -0.93 -8.54
N VAL A 83 18.31 -0.68 -8.44
CA VAL A 83 19.30 -1.76 -8.39
C VAL A 83 19.22 -2.32 -6.96
N PRO A 84 18.94 -3.63 -6.74
CA PRO A 84 18.77 -4.14 -5.39
C PRO A 84 20.03 -3.92 -4.55
N ALA A 85 19.89 -3.44 -3.31
CA ALA A 85 21.03 -3.16 -2.44
C ALA A 85 21.89 -4.41 -2.10
N TRP A 86 21.37 -5.62 -2.34
CA TRP A 86 22.15 -6.86 -2.20
C TRP A 86 23.04 -7.15 -3.43
N SER A 87 22.77 -6.53 -4.59
CA SER A 87 23.54 -6.74 -5.83
C SER A 87 24.88 -6.00 -5.85
N SER A 88 25.16 -5.16 -4.86
CA SER A 88 26.47 -4.52 -4.67
C SER A 88 27.42 -5.35 -3.80
N ARG A 89 26.91 -6.36 -3.08
CA ARG A 89 27.72 -7.23 -2.19
C ARG A 89 28.00 -8.61 -2.77
N PHE A 90 27.19 -9.07 -3.72
CA PHE A 90 27.47 -10.29 -4.47
C PHE A 90 27.84 -9.94 -5.91
N PRO A 91 29.10 -10.14 -6.34
CA PRO A 91 29.40 -10.12 -7.76
C PRO A 91 28.58 -11.25 -8.37
N ILE A 92 27.61 -10.89 -9.21
CA ILE A 92 27.02 -11.81 -10.18
C ILE A 92 28.18 -12.49 -10.90
N CYS A 93 28.42 -13.77 -10.59
CA CYS A 93 29.27 -14.60 -11.42
C CYS A 93 28.69 -14.53 -12.84
N ARG A 94 29.37 -13.81 -13.75
CA ARG A 94 29.02 -13.83 -15.17
C ARG A 94 29.19 -15.27 -15.64
N PRO A 95 28.17 -15.93 -16.20
CA PRO A 95 28.24 -17.34 -16.58
C PRO A 95 29.03 -17.61 -17.86
N THR A 96 29.96 -16.74 -18.27
CA THR A 96 30.79 -16.99 -19.45
C THR A 96 32.26 -17.01 -19.08
N ALA A 97 32.71 -18.25 -18.91
CA ALA A 97 34.04 -18.80 -19.04
C ALA A 97 35.00 -18.72 -17.84
N TRP A 98 35.85 -19.76 -17.74
CA TRP A 98 37.13 -19.85 -17.02
C TRP A 98 37.15 -20.41 -15.57
N TRP A 99 36.53 -21.55 -15.27
CA TRP A 99 36.97 -22.39 -14.13
C TRP A 99 37.63 -23.68 -14.63
N PRO A 100 38.93 -23.92 -14.35
CA PRO A 100 39.46 -25.27 -14.21
C PRO A 100 39.22 -25.74 -12.77
N THR A 101 38.70 -26.93 -12.63
CA THR A 101 38.52 -27.66 -11.37
C THR A 101 39.88 -28.06 -10.80
N THR A 102 40.39 -27.38 -9.76
CA THR A 102 41.26 -27.97 -8.74
C THR A 102 41.53 -27.00 -7.58
N GLY A 103 41.24 -27.47 -6.37
CA GLY A 103 42.04 -27.14 -5.18
C GLY A 103 41.74 -25.83 -4.46
N CYS A 104 40.86 -25.87 -3.45
CA CYS A 104 41.06 -25.08 -2.25
C CYS A 104 41.66 -26.02 -1.19
N GLY A 105 42.98 -25.93 -1.02
CA GLY A 105 43.68 -26.29 0.21
C GLY A 105 44.02 -25.01 0.97
#